data_AF-A0A9E2FPS7-F1
#
_entry.id   AF-A0A9E2FPS7-F1
#
_cell.length_a   1.000
_cell.length_b   1.000
_cell.length_c   1.000
_cell.angle_alpha   90.00
_cell.angle_beta   90.00
_cell.angle_gamma   90.00
#
_symmetry.space_group_name_H-M   'P 1'
#
loop_
_entity.id
_entity.type
_entity.pdbx_description
1 polymer ?
#
loop_
_entity_poly.entity_id
_entity_poly.type
_entity_poly.pdbx_seq_one_letter_code
_entity_poly.pdbx_strand_id
1 'polypeptide(L)'
;MDDDTEQVPFGRYECDQCGACCKGTFIVEVDYLDARREPRLLSIQVGPYRVTRRELEEEEKVALLACGNDNPCPCLGQDNRCTIYPTRPNACVAFEAGSQKCQDARAELDIGPLPPLLPTIPPQAPV
;
A
#
# COMPACT_ATOMS: atom_id res chain seq x y z
N MET A 1 28.90 25.71 -8.71
CA MET A 1 28.55 24.58 -7.82
C MET A 1 27.25 24.08 -8.37
N ASP A 2 27.40 23.29 -9.42
CA ASP A 2 26.36 22.84 -10.31
C ASP A 2 25.76 21.60 -9.67
N ASP A 3 24.56 21.75 -9.10
CA ASP A 3 23.76 20.67 -8.56
C ASP A 3 23.02 20.02 -9.73
N ASP A 4 23.75 19.22 -10.51
CA ASP A 4 23.16 18.28 -11.48
C ASP A 4 22.61 17.09 -10.69
N THR A 5 21.50 17.30 -9.99
CA THR A 5 20.68 16.22 -9.46
C THR A 5 19.98 15.55 -10.64
N GLU A 6 20.67 14.59 -11.24
CA GLU A 6 20.17 13.70 -12.29
C GLU A 6 18.92 12.99 -11.75
N GLN A 7 17.74 13.51 -12.11
CA GLN A 7 16.46 12.93 -11.74
C GLN A 7 16.34 11.60 -12.49
N VAL A 8 16.65 10.51 -11.79
CA VAL A 8 16.45 9.16 -12.31
C VAL A 8 14.97 9.04 -12.67
N PRO A 9 14.61 8.79 -13.94
CA PRO A 9 13.22 8.64 -14.31
C PRO A 9 12.66 7.48 -13.50
N PHE A 10 11.63 7.75 -12.69
CA PHE A 10 10.95 6.71 -11.92
C PHE A 10 10.55 5.61 -12.90
N GLY A 11 11.18 4.43 -12.74
CA GLY A 11 10.81 3.25 -13.53
C GLY A 11 9.31 3.03 -13.39
N ARG A 12 8.61 2.75 -14.48
CA ARG A 12 7.21 2.36 -14.38
C ARG A 12 7.19 0.94 -13.83
N TYR A 13 6.41 0.67 -12.78
CA TYR A 13 6.30 -0.66 -12.19
C TYR A 13 4.86 -1.16 -12.27
N GLU A 14 4.70 -2.48 -12.24
CA GLU A 14 3.39 -3.14 -12.20
C GLU A 14 3.34 -4.10 -11.00
N CYS A 15 2.25 -4.04 -10.23
CA CYS A 15 2.07 -4.91 -9.07
C CYS A 15 1.94 -6.37 -9.51
N ASP A 16 2.82 -7.23 -9.01
CA ASP A 16 2.84 -8.68 -9.27
C ASP A 16 1.97 -9.49 -8.29
N GLN A 17 1.19 -8.80 -7.44
CA GLN A 17 0.23 -9.42 -6.51
C GLN A 17 0.89 -10.34 -5.46
N CYS A 18 2.15 -10.11 -5.11
CA CYS A 18 2.88 -10.88 -4.10
C CYS A 18 2.34 -10.77 -2.65
N GLY A 19 1.50 -9.77 -2.39
CA GLY A 19 0.91 -9.50 -1.08
C GLY A 19 1.85 -8.87 -0.06
N ALA A 20 3.08 -8.46 -0.45
CA ALA A 20 4.06 -7.87 0.47
C ALA A 20 3.49 -6.65 1.21
N CYS A 21 2.69 -5.84 0.54
CA CYS A 21 2.02 -4.67 1.13
C CYS A 21 1.01 -5.01 2.24
N CYS A 22 0.57 -6.26 2.36
CA CYS A 22 -0.42 -6.66 3.35
C CYS A 22 0.17 -7.55 4.47
N LYS A 23 1.40 -8.04 4.30
CA LYS A 23 2.02 -9.04 5.19
C LYS A 23 2.66 -8.48 6.46
N GLY A 24 2.60 -7.16 6.68
CA GLY A 24 2.97 -6.57 7.97
C GLY A 24 4.26 -5.75 7.97
N THR A 25 4.68 -5.15 6.87
CA THR A 25 5.88 -4.28 6.91
C THR A 25 5.58 -2.86 7.40
N PHE A 26 4.32 -2.42 7.42
CA PHE A 26 3.99 -1.04 7.77
C PHE A 26 2.66 -0.88 8.48
N ILE A 27 2.51 0.28 9.11
CA ILE A 27 1.29 0.70 9.80
C ILE A 27 0.32 1.24 8.77
N VAL A 28 -0.93 0.76 8.84
CA VAL A 28 -2.03 1.26 8.00
C VAL A 28 -3.05 1.93 8.90
N GLU A 29 -3.10 3.25 8.80
CA GLU A 29 -4.13 4.08 9.42
C GLU A 29 -5.33 4.22 8.48
N VAL A 30 -6.52 4.25 9.08
CA VAL A 30 -7.81 4.36 8.41
C VAL A 30 -8.50 5.61 8.94
N ASP A 31 -8.80 6.52 8.02
CA ASP A 31 -9.56 7.73 8.33
C ASP A 31 -11.08 7.52 8.14
N TYR A 32 -11.86 8.57 8.42
CA TYR A 32 -13.31 8.55 8.23
C TYR A 32 -13.74 8.29 6.78
N LEU A 33 -13.04 8.85 5.79
CA LEU A 33 -13.37 8.67 4.37
C LEU A 33 -13.08 7.23 3.92
N ASP A 34 -12.02 6.62 4.43
CA ASP A 34 -11.72 5.21 4.27
C ASP A 34 -12.84 4.34 4.85
N ALA A 35 -13.25 4.59 6.10
CA ALA A 35 -14.35 3.87 6.73
C ALA A 35 -15.71 4.08 6.03
N ARG A 36 -15.92 5.23 5.38
CA ARG A 36 -17.09 5.46 4.52
C ARG A 36 -17.03 4.65 3.22
N ARG A 37 -15.85 4.55 2.61
CA ARG A 37 -15.64 3.77 1.37
C ARG A 37 -15.70 2.27 1.62
N GLU A 38 -15.16 1.81 2.74
CA GLU A 38 -15.15 0.42 3.16
C GLU A 38 -15.59 0.28 4.63
N PRO A 39 -16.91 0.15 4.89
CA PRO A 39 -17.45 0.04 6.24
C PRO A 39 -16.92 -1.15 7.04
N ARG A 40 -16.43 -2.20 6.37
CA ARG A 40 -15.83 -3.37 7.04
C ARG A 40 -14.61 -2.99 7.89
N LEU A 41 -13.90 -1.91 7.55
CA LEU A 41 -12.71 -1.45 8.27
C LEU A 41 -12.97 -1.20 9.76
N LEU A 42 -14.17 -0.74 10.12
CA LEU A 42 -14.56 -0.51 11.52
C LEU A 42 -14.66 -1.79 12.35
N SER A 43 -14.93 -2.93 11.70
CA SER A 43 -15.09 -4.22 12.37
C SER A 43 -13.79 -5.02 12.47
N ILE A 44 -12.84 -4.76 11.57
CA ILE A 44 -11.59 -5.53 11.43
C ILE A 44 -10.34 -4.78 11.91
N GLN A 45 -10.51 -3.59 12.48
CA GLN A 45 -9.42 -2.83 13.10
C GLN A 45 -8.63 -3.66 14.13
N VAL A 46 -7.32 -3.45 14.16
CA VAL A 46 -6.36 -4.11 15.03
C VAL A 46 -6.08 -3.28 16.29
N GLY A 47 -5.53 -3.92 17.32
CA GLY A 47 -5.22 -3.28 18.60
C GLY A 47 -6.37 -3.33 19.62
N PRO A 48 -6.10 -2.85 20.85
CA PRO A 48 -7.02 -2.99 21.98
C PRO A 48 -8.19 -2.00 21.93
N TYR A 49 -8.03 -0.88 21.22
CA TYR A 49 -9.05 0.15 21.12
C TYR A 49 -9.87 0.00 19.85
N ARG A 50 -11.19 -0.06 20.00
CA ARG A 50 -12.13 -0.05 18.87
C ARG A 50 -12.61 1.38 18.66
N VAL A 51 -12.12 2.02 17.60
CA VAL A 51 -12.58 3.35 17.19
C VAL A 51 -13.95 3.22 16.53
N THR A 52 -14.88 4.07 16.93
CA THR A 52 -16.22 4.17 16.35
C THR A 52 -16.24 5.14 15.16
N ARG A 53 -17.26 5.03 14.32
CA ARG A 53 -17.44 5.98 13.20
C ARG A 53 -17.55 7.43 13.67
N ARG A 54 -18.25 7.66 14.79
CA ARG A 54 -18.41 9.00 15.36
C ARG A 54 -17.05 9.59 15.75
N GLU A 55 -16.20 8.79 16.37
CA GLU A 55 -14.85 9.22 16.75
C GLU A 55 -13.95 9.52 15.55
N LEU A 56 -14.07 8.76 14.45
CA LEU A 56 -13.34 9.09 13.22
C LEU A 56 -13.80 10.42 12.62
N GLU A 57 -15.10 10.71 12.67
CA GLU A 57 -15.72 11.87 12.02
C GLU A 57 -15.63 13.15 12.86
N GLU A 58 -15.96 13.07 14.15
CA GLU A 58 -16.10 14.25 15.03
C GLU A 58 -14.81 14.56 15.81
N GLU A 59 -13.99 13.55 16.08
CA GLU A 59 -12.75 13.70 16.88
C GLU A 59 -11.48 13.54 16.03
N GLU A 60 -11.63 13.42 14.70
CA GLU A 60 -10.52 13.21 13.74
C GLU A 60 -9.57 12.06 14.16
N LYS A 61 -10.09 11.04 14.86
CA LYS A 61 -9.30 9.85 15.19
C LYS A 61 -9.02 9.03 13.94
N VAL A 62 -8.03 8.15 14.04
CA VAL A 62 -7.74 7.11 13.04
C VAL A 62 -7.87 5.73 13.66
N ALA A 63 -8.36 4.77 12.88
CA ALA A 63 -8.34 3.36 13.26
C ALA A 63 -7.07 2.70 12.70
N LEU A 64 -6.53 1.71 13.40
CA LEU A 64 -5.40 0.92 12.91
C LEU A 64 -5.93 -0.32 12.19
N LEU A 65 -5.56 -0.51 10.93
CA LEU A 65 -5.90 -1.71 10.15
C LEU A 65 -4.80 -2.77 10.17
N ALA A 66 -3.54 -2.34 10.14
CA ALA A 66 -2.38 -3.22 10.23
C ALA A 66 -1.27 -2.49 11.00
N CYS A 67 -0.45 -3.26 11.73
CA CYS A 67 0.66 -2.71 12.50
C CYS A 67 1.79 -3.73 12.55
N GLY A 68 2.68 -3.66 11.56
CA GLY A 68 3.85 -4.51 11.55
C GLY A 68 3.51 -6.01 11.40
N ASN A 69 4.52 -6.84 11.68
CA ASN A 69 4.40 -8.30 11.61
C ASN A 69 3.49 -8.87 12.70
N ASP A 70 3.35 -8.17 13.83
CA ASP A 70 2.50 -8.60 14.94
C ASP A 70 1.01 -8.50 14.60
N ASN A 71 0.63 -7.58 13.70
CA ASN A 71 -0.76 -7.37 13.27
C ASN A 71 -0.82 -7.23 11.75
N PRO A 72 -0.73 -8.36 11.00
CA PRO A 72 -0.85 -8.33 9.55
C PRO A 72 -2.24 -7.89 9.10
N CYS A 73 -2.35 -7.44 7.85
CA CYS A 73 -3.60 -6.91 7.34
C CYS A 73 -4.70 -8.00 7.31
N PRO A 74 -5.85 -7.78 7.97
CA PRO A 74 -6.94 -8.76 8.02
C PRO A 74 -7.67 -8.93 6.67
N CYS A 75 -7.39 -8.04 5.71
CA CYS A 75 -7.94 -8.10 4.36
C CYS A 75 -7.09 -8.92 3.39
N LEU A 76 -6.02 -9.58 3.87
CA LEU A 76 -5.19 -10.45 3.04
C LEU A 76 -5.85 -11.81 2.87
N GLY A 77 -6.24 -12.13 1.63
CA GLY A 77 -6.75 -13.44 1.26
C GLY A 77 -5.68 -14.52 1.26
N GLN A 78 -6.11 -15.79 1.26
CA GLN A 78 -5.22 -16.95 1.22
C GLN A 78 -4.36 -17.03 -0.06
N ASP A 79 -4.76 -16.33 -1.11
CA ASP A 79 -4.10 -16.24 -2.41
C ASP A 79 -3.15 -15.03 -2.53
N ASN A 80 -2.82 -14.37 -1.41
CA ASN A 80 -2.06 -13.12 -1.33
C ASN A 80 -2.74 -11.90 -1.98
N ARG A 81 -4.05 -11.97 -2.27
CA ARG A 81 -4.81 -10.83 -2.81
C ARG A 81 -5.52 -10.06 -1.72
N CYS A 82 -5.58 -8.75 -1.88
CA CYS A 82 -6.37 -7.88 -0.99
C CYS A 82 -7.86 -8.02 -1.32
N THR A 83 -8.66 -8.41 -0.32
CA THR A 83 -10.11 -8.60 -0.46
C THR A 83 -10.89 -7.29 -0.59
N ILE A 84 -10.22 -6.15 -0.41
CA ILE A 84 -10.79 -4.80 -0.50
C ILE A 84 -10.04 -3.93 -1.52
N TYR A 85 -9.32 -4.53 -2.48
CA TYR A 85 -8.42 -3.81 -3.40
C TYR A 85 -9.02 -2.54 -4.06
N PRO A 86 -10.30 -2.53 -4.54
CA PRO A 86 -10.91 -1.35 -5.14
C PRO A 86 -11.29 -0.24 -4.13
N THR A 87 -11.45 -0.59 -2.86
CA THR A 87 -11.92 0.28 -1.76
C THR A 87 -10.86 0.48 -0.69
N ARG A 88 -9.59 0.27 -1.05
CA ARG A 88 -8.44 0.34 -0.13
C ARG A 88 -8.35 1.70 0.57
N PRO A 89 -7.86 1.73 1.83
CA PRO A 89 -7.55 2.96 2.52
C PRO A 89 -6.57 3.85 1.76
N ASN A 90 -6.61 5.16 1.99
CA ASN A 90 -5.67 6.12 1.40
C ASN A 90 -4.20 5.71 1.64
N ALA A 91 -3.87 5.24 2.85
CA ALA A 91 -2.54 4.74 3.19
C ALA A 91 -2.10 3.55 2.30
N CYS A 92 -3.03 2.66 1.95
CA CYS A 92 -2.77 1.54 1.05
C CYS A 92 -2.70 1.95 -0.43
N VAL A 93 -3.40 3.01 -0.84
CA VAL A 93 -3.31 3.57 -2.20
C VAL A 93 -1.96 4.26 -2.42
N ALA A 94 -1.46 4.97 -1.42
CA ALA A 94 -0.14 5.60 -1.45
C ALA A 94 1.02 4.58 -1.50
N PHE A 95 0.75 3.29 -1.27
CA PHE A 95 1.71 2.21 -1.47
C PHE A 95 1.73 1.82 -2.96
N GLU A 96 2.57 2.50 -3.73
CA GLU A 96 2.71 2.27 -5.17
C GLU A 96 3.66 1.11 -5.47
N ALA A 97 3.36 0.36 -6.54
CA ALA A 97 4.24 -0.71 -7.02
C ALA A 97 5.63 -0.15 -7.34
N GLY A 98 6.67 -0.84 -6.86
CA GLY A 98 8.07 -0.48 -7.09
C GLY A 98 8.58 0.80 -6.44
N SER A 99 7.74 1.51 -5.67
CA SER A 99 8.19 2.53 -4.72
C SER A 99 9.20 1.95 -3.72
N GLN A 100 9.97 2.80 -3.05
CA GLN A 100 10.94 2.34 -2.03
C GLN A 100 10.27 1.45 -0.97
N LYS A 101 9.09 1.86 -0.48
CA LYS A 101 8.29 1.05 0.47
C LYS A 101 7.92 -0.33 -0.09
N CYS A 102 7.64 -0.42 -1.39
CA CYS A 102 7.41 -1.70 -2.07
C CYS A 102 8.67 -2.57 -2.09
N GLN A 103 9.83 -1.99 -2.40
CA GLN A 103 11.07 -2.74 -2.45
C GLN A 103 11.50 -3.21 -1.05
N ASP A 104 11.35 -2.35 -0.03
CA ASP A 104 11.67 -2.67 1.36
C ASP A 104 10.79 -3.82 1.88
N ALA A 105 9.47 -3.76 1.65
CA ALA A 105 8.56 -4.85 2.05
C ALA A 105 8.84 -6.17 1.34
N ARG A 106 9.33 -6.12 0.10
CA ARG A 106 9.75 -7.33 -0.62
C ARG A 106 11.07 -7.88 -0.11
N ALA A 107 12.00 -7.01 0.26
CA ALA A 107 13.28 -7.39 0.83
C ALA A 107 13.12 -8.05 2.20
N GLU A 108 12.25 -7.52 3.07
CA GLU A 108 11.94 -8.13 4.37
C GLU A 108 11.34 -9.54 4.26
N LEU A 109 10.65 -9.83 3.16
CA LEU A 109 10.01 -11.12 2.91
C LEU A 109 10.88 -12.07 2.06
N ASP A 110 12.09 -11.66 1.69
CA ASP A 110 13.01 -12.43 0.83
C ASP A 110 12.40 -12.88 -0.52
N ILE A 111 11.47 -12.11 -1.09
CA ILE A 111 10.78 -12.44 -2.37
C ILE A 111 11.41 -11.76 -3.60
N GLY A 112 12.58 -11.14 -3.43
CA GLY A 112 13.31 -10.44 -4.48
C GLY A 112 12.68 -9.09 -4.89
N PRO A 113 13.44 -8.18 -5.51
CA PRO A 113 12.94 -6.85 -5.89
C PRO A 113 11.90 -6.94 -7.01
N LEU A 114 11.00 -5.97 -7.07
CA LEU A 114 10.07 -5.83 -8.20
C LEU A 114 10.83 -5.20 -9.37
N PRO A 115 10.92 -5.85 -10.54
CA PRO A 115 11.62 -5.29 -11.69
C PRO A 115 10.82 -4.12 -12.30
N PRO A 116 11.50 -3.07 -12.81
CA PRO A 116 10.83 -2.04 -13.58
C PRO A 116 10.32 -2.63 -14.90
N LEU A 117 9.20 -2.11 -15.38
CA LEU A 117 8.78 -2.32 -16.76
C LEU A 117 9.86 -1.73 -17.66
N LEU A 118 10.34 -2.53 -18.60
CA LEU A 118 11.24 -2.03 -19.64
C LEU A 118 10.53 -0.87 -20.35
N PRO A 119 11.25 0.23 -20.67
CA PRO A 119 10.67 1.28 -21.48
C PRO A 119 10.22 0.67 -22.80
N THR A 120 8.91 0.67 -23.05
CA THR A 120 8.39 0.38 -24.38
C THR A 120 8.84 1.51 -25.27
N ILE A 121 9.93 1.31 -26.02
CA ILE A 121 10.29 2.20 -27.12
C ILE A 121 9.08 2.18 -28.06
N PRO A 122 8.35 3.29 -28.25
CA PRO A 122 7.31 3.32 -29.26
C PRO A 122 7.97 3.00 -30.61
N PRO A 123 7.34 2.20 -31.49
CA PRO A 123 7.94 1.91 -32.80
C PRO A 123 8.28 3.24 -33.47
N GLN A 124 9.58 3.47 -33.71
CA GLN A 124 10.03 4.68 -34.40
C GLN A 124 9.35 4.69 -35.77
N ALA A 125 8.54 5.71 -36.03
CA ALA A 125 7.99 5.92 -37.35
C ALA A 125 9.16 6.10 -38.33
N PRO A 126 9.16 5.42 -39.49
CA PRO A 126 10.21 5.58 -40.47
C PRO A 126 10.27 7.06 -40.92
N VAL A 127 11.49 7.59 -40.97
CA VAL A 127 11.86 8.92 -41.52
C VAL A 127 11.36 9.09 -42.95
#